data_AF-A0A6J1K7N7-F1
#
_entry.id   AF-A0A6J1K7N7-F1
#
_cell.length_a   1.000
_cell.length_b   1.000
_cell.length_c   1.000
_cell.angle_alpha   90.00
_cell.angle_beta   90.00
_cell.angle_gamma   90.00
#
_symmetry.space_group_name_H-M   'P 1'
#
loop_
_entity.id
_entity.type
_entity.pdbx_description
1 polymer ?
#
loop_
_entity_poly.entity_id
_entity_poly.type
_entity_poly.pdbx_seq_one_letter_code
_entity_poly.pdbx_strand_id
1 'polypeptide(L)'
;MDATSSSGALSNVKLLSSNKLNSDHRVPTLFSLPKPLVSLSCKSYRNLQVRDKSTSQGLVVSCSSSISHRDVMQGLHLSGPIEKRSRLGQAFCSVGSFTCGEYALESRSQAAEEKVGVLLLNLGGPDTLDDVQPFLYNLFADPDIIRLPRLFRFLQEPLAKLISTFRAPKSKEGYASIGGGSPLRKITDEQAQALKMALEEKNTSANVYVGMRYWYPFTEEAIQQIKRDGITRLVVLPLYPQYSISTTGSSIRVLQKIFREDAYLSKLPVSVIKSWYQREGYIKSMADLVQAELKNFINPQEVMIFFSAHGVPVSYVENAGDPYKDQMEECIYLIMQELKARGIGNEHTLAYQSRVGPVQWLKPYTDEVLVELGQKGIKSLLAVPVSFVSEHIETLEEIDMEYKHLALESGIENWGRVPALNCKSSFILDLADAVIEALPSATALSPHASSTDADDCDPFQYAIKLLFGSVLAIILLLSPKAFLAFRNNFIYRP
;
A
#
# COMPACT_ATOMS: atom_id res chain seq x y z
N MET A 1 -2.32 64.23 -36.35
CA MET A 1 -1.90 65.20 -37.38
C MET A 1 -0.92 64.47 -38.29
N ASP A 2 -1.41 64.21 -39.50
CA ASP A 2 -0.80 63.91 -40.81
C ASP A 2 0.36 62.89 -40.87
N ALA A 3 0.19 61.67 -41.43
CA ALA A 3 -0.26 61.25 -42.76
C ALA A 3 0.79 61.40 -43.87
N THR A 4 1.27 60.26 -44.41
CA THR A 4 1.41 60.04 -45.85
C THR A 4 1.25 58.57 -46.18
N SER A 5 0.56 58.34 -47.30
CA SER A 5 -0.13 57.14 -47.76
C SER A 5 0.50 56.55 -49.02
N SER A 6 0.33 55.25 -49.26
CA SER A 6 -0.06 54.63 -50.54
C SER A 6 0.16 53.11 -50.46
N SER A 7 -0.47 52.21 -51.21
CA SER A 7 -1.81 52.03 -51.81
C SER A 7 -1.70 50.70 -52.58
N GLY A 8 -2.65 49.77 -52.45
CA GLY A 8 -2.64 48.54 -53.26
C GLY A 8 -3.60 47.41 -52.85
N ALA A 9 -4.90 47.66 -53.01
CA ALA A 9 -6.03 46.70 -53.06
C ALA A 9 -5.88 45.62 -54.18
N LEU A 10 -6.61 44.51 -54.33
CA LEU A 10 -7.80 43.84 -53.75
C LEU A 10 -7.90 42.44 -54.43
N SER A 11 -8.47 41.42 -53.80
CA SER A 11 -9.61 40.66 -54.36
C SER A 11 -10.12 39.56 -53.41
N ASN A 12 -11.42 39.63 -53.14
CA ASN A 12 -12.27 38.65 -52.48
C ASN A 12 -12.63 37.52 -53.46
N VAL A 13 -12.77 36.28 -52.95
CA VAL A 13 -13.85 35.37 -53.42
C VAL A 13 -14.43 34.61 -52.22
N LYS A 14 -15.75 34.65 -52.15
CA LYS A 14 -16.66 33.99 -51.19
C LYS A 14 -17.67 33.22 -52.02
N LEU A 15 -17.94 31.95 -51.72
CA LEU A 15 -19.15 31.15 -52.05
C LEU A 15 -19.02 29.80 -51.30
N LEU A 16 -19.86 29.44 -50.31
CA LEU A 16 -21.22 28.84 -50.41
C LEU A 16 -21.23 27.64 -51.38
N SER A 17 -21.69 26.42 -51.07
CA SER A 17 -22.81 26.00 -50.21
C SER A 17 -22.85 24.46 -50.04
N SER A 18 -23.45 23.99 -48.94
CA SER A 18 -24.41 22.87 -48.81
C SER A 18 -24.24 21.54 -49.58
N ASN A 19 -24.24 20.40 -48.86
CA ASN A 19 -25.42 19.48 -48.86
C ASN A 19 -25.26 18.26 -47.92
N LYS A 20 -26.38 17.94 -47.25
CA LYS A 20 -26.70 16.68 -46.56
C LYS A 20 -26.82 15.52 -47.57
N LEU A 21 -26.51 14.27 -47.15
CA LEU A 21 -27.43 13.12 -47.26
C LEU A 21 -26.87 11.83 -46.63
N ASN A 22 -27.77 11.13 -45.94
CA ASN A 22 -27.73 9.74 -45.47
C ASN A 22 -27.37 8.74 -46.59
N SER A 23 -26.77 7.59 -46.23
CA SER A 23 -27.45 6.28 -46.32
C SER A 23 -26.56 5.10 -45.89
N ASP A 24 -27.24 4.11 -45.32
CA ASP A 24 -26.87 2.72 -45.04
C ASP A 24 -25.89 2.04 -46.01
N HIS A 25 -25.09 1.07 -45.50
CA HIS A 25 -25.17 -0.33 -45.98
C HIS A 25 -24.40 -1.32 -45.09
N ARG A 26 -25.02 -2.51 -44.93
CA ARG A 26 -24.55 -3.73 -44.26
C ARG A 26 -23.63 -4.58 -45.18
N VAL A 27 -22.58 -5.16 -44.57
CA VAL A 27 -22.07 -6.58 -44.59
C VAL A 27 -21.94 -7.31 -45.95
N PRO A 28 -20.81 -8.01 -46.24
CA PRO A 28 -20.71 -9.44 -45.92
C PRO A 28 -19.35 -9.97 -45.39
N THR A 29 -19.49 -11.18 -44.84
CA THR A 29 -18.65 -12.11 -44.07
C THR A 29 -17.50 -12.84 -44.79
N LEU A 30 -16.70 -13.54 -43.95
CA LEU A 30 -15.91 -14.78 -44.15
C LEU A 30 -14.44 -14.63 -44.59
N PHE A 31 -13.52 -15.00 -43.69
CA PHE A 31 -12.53 -16.08 -43.89
C PHE A 31 -11.97 -16.56 -42.55
N SER A 32 -11.79 -17.89 -42.44
CA SER A 32 -11.47 -18.65 -41.22
C SER A 32 -10.11 -19.35 -41.31
N LEU A 33 -9.37 -19.34 -40.19
CA LEU A 33 -8.36 -20.31 -39.70
C LEU A 33 -7.00 -20.39 -40.44
N PRO A 34 -5.88 -20.84 -39.79
CA PRO A 34 -5.83 -21.87 -38.74
C PRO A 34 -4.94 -21.64 -37.49
N LYS A 35 -5.23 -22.47 -36.48
CA LYS A 35 -4.52 -22.70 -35.20
C LYS A 35 -3.17 -23.41 -35.42
N PRO A 36 -2.15 -23.21 -34.57
CA PRO A 36 -1.01 -24.11 -34.52
C PRO A 36 -1.26 -25.30 -33.59
N LEU A 37 -1.07 -26.50 -34.13
CA LEU A 37 -0.87 -27.76 -33.41
C LEU A 37 0.55 -27.79 -32.83
N VAL A 38 0.68 -27.98 -31.52
CA VAL A 38 1.95 -28.39 -30.90
C VAL A 38 1.88 -29.88 -30.64
N SER A 39 2.60 -30.67 -31.43
CA SER A 39 2.80 -32.09 -31.17
C SER A 39 4.08 -32.31 -30.36
N LEU A 40 3.93 -32.93 -29.19
CA LEU A 40 5.03 -33.46 -28.38
C LEU A 40 5.62 -34.69 -29.09
N SER A 41 6.87 -34.57 -29.57
CA SER A 41 7.66 -35.70 -30.06
C SER A 41 8.60 -36.18 -28.95
N CYS A 42 8.23 -37.27 -28.29
CA CYS A 42 9.06 -37.99 -27.34
C CYS A 42 10.09 -38.85 -28.09
N LYS A 43 11.39 -38.50 -28.01
CA LYS A 43 12.47 -39.35 -28.52
C LYS A 43 13.08 -40.17 -27.39
N SER A 44 12.74 -41.45 -27.40
CA SER A 44 13.42 -42.53 -26.69
C SER A 44 14.81 -42.74 -27.28
N TYR A 45 15.85 -42.69 -26.45
CA TYR A 45 17.17 -43.29 -26.74
C TYR A 45 17.45 -44.39 -25.73
N ARG A 46 17.58 -45.62 -26.23
CA ARG A 46 18.11 -46.78 -25.50
C ARG A 46 19.31 -47.34 -26.27
N ASN A 47 20.33 -47.64 -25.47
CA ASN A 47 21.37 -48.66 -25.61
C ASN A 47 22.56 -48.40 -26.54
N LEU A 48 23.74 -48.31 -25.92
CA LEU A 48 24.92 -49.08 -26.33
C LEU A 48 25.68 -49.56 -25.09
N GLN A 49 25.89 -50.88 -25.05
CA GLN A 49 26.59 -51.66 -24.04
C GLN A 49 28.11 -51.51 -24.19
N VAL A 50 28.84 -51.43 -23.08
CA VAL A 50 30.16 -52.10 -22.91
C VAL A 50 30.26 -52.64 -21.48
N ARG A 51 30.74 -53.89 -21.39
CA ARG A 51 31.02 -54.71 -20.20
C ARG A 51 31.98 -54.03 -19.22
N ASP A 52 31.77 -54.20 -17.92
CA ASP A 52 32.58 -55.16 -17.15
C ASP A 52 32.02 -55.52 -15.76
N LYS A 53 32.47 -56.68 -15.29
CA LYS A 53 31.98 -57.52 -14.19
C LYS A 53 32.20 -56.91 -12.79
N SER A 54 31.23 -57.06 -11.88
CA SER A 54 31.36 -57.83 -10.61
C SER A 54 30.20 -57.56 -9.62
N THR A 55 29.47 -58.63 -9.33
CA THR A 55 28.84 -59.06 -8.05
C THR A 55 28.43 -58.07 -6.94
N SER A 56 27.10 -57.94 -6.75
CA SER A 56 26.29 -58.15 -5.51
C SER A 56 26.79 -57.59 -4.16
N GLN A 57 26.02 -56.98 -3.25
CA GLN A 57 24.61 -57.09 -2.86
C GLN A 57 24.16 -55.78 -2.20
N GLY A 58 22.87 -55.44 -2.30
CA GLY A 58 22.24 -54.42 -1.45
C GLY A 58 21.68 -55.02 -0.16
N LEU A 59 21.52 -54.20 0.88
CA LEU A 59 20.46 -54.36 1.86
C LEU A 59 20.12 -53.02 2.52
N VAL A 60 18.89 -52.56 2.31
CA VAL A 60 18.18 -51.57 3.12
C VAL A 60 17.22 -52.37 4.00
N VAL A 61 17.27 -52.22 5.33
CA VAL A 61 16.14 -52.56 6.20
C VAL A 61 16.08 -51.59 7.39
N SER A 62 14.96 -50.88 7.45
CA SER A 62 14.37 -50.20 8.60
C SER A 62 13.82 -51.19 9.65
N CYS A 63 13.76 -50.81 10.92
CA CYS A 63 12.54 -50.97 11.73
C CYS A 63 12.63 -50.32 13.13
N SER A 64 11.46 -49.84 13.55
CA SER A 64 10.94 -49.40 14.86
C SER A 64 11.26 -50.37 16.04
N SER A 65 11.17 -50.06 17.34
CA SER A 65 10.12 -49.37 18.12
C SER A 65 10.52 -49.16 19.60
N SER A 66 9.72 -48.32 20.30
CA SER A 66 9.30 -48.37 21.73
C SER A 66 10.18 -47.90 22.91
N ILE A 67 9.67 -46.82 23.56
CA ILE A 67 9.30 -46.65 25.00
C ILE A 67 10.40 -46.78 26.08
N SER A 68 10.82 -45.65 26.69
CA SER A 68 10.44 -45.23 28.07
C SER A 68 11.40 -44.18 28.66
N HIS A 69 10.89 -43.46 29.66
CA HIS A 69 11.44 -42.29 30.37
C HIS A 69 12.68 -42.57 31.25
N ARG A 70 13.64 -41.61 31.26
CA ARG A 70 14.16 -40.80 32.40
C ARG A 70 15.67 -40.51 32.29
N ASP A 71 15.96 -39.23 32.47
CA ASP A 71 17.05 -38.61 33.24
C ASP A 71 18.55 -38.92 32.98
N VAL A 72 19.23 -37.82 32.62
CA VAL A 72 20.47 -37.29 33.23
C VAL A 72 21.83 -37.96 32.91
N MET A 73 22.62 -37.17 32.16
CA MET A 73 24.08 -36.93 32.15
C MET A 73 25.14 -38.03 31.88
N GLN A 74 26.03 -37.60 30.98
CA GLN A 74 27.49 -37.81 30.93
C GLN A 74 28.07 -39.18 30.54
N GLY A 75 28.97 -39.16 29.54
CA GLY A 75 30.12 -40.07 29.50
C GLY A 75 30.36 -40.85 28.21
N LEU A 76 31.13 -40.23 27.29
CA LEU A 76 32.25 -40.79 26.51
C LEU A 76 32.25 -42.28 26.04
N HIS A 77 32.31 -42.41 24.70
CA HIS A 77 33.27 -43.15 23.87
C HIS A 77 33.59 -44.64 24.13
N LEU A 78 33.38 -45.45 23.07
CA LEU A 78 34.33 -46.35 22.36
C LEU A 78 33.86 -47.79 22.09
N SER A 79 33.59 -48.03 20.79
CA SER A 79 34.06 -49.14 19.94
C SER A 79 33.88 -50.62 20.33
N GLY A 80 33.20 -51.35 19.44
CA GLY A 80 33.73 -52.58 18.83
C GLY A 80 33.05 -53.91 19.19
N PRO A 81 33.02 -54.90 18.27
CA PRO A 81 31.85 -55.79 18.05
C PRO A 81 32.14 -57.27 18.37
N ILE A 82 31.17 -58.18 18.10
CA ILE A 82 31.30 -59.43 17.31
C ILE A 82 30.36 -60.59 17.75
N GLU A 83 29.82 -61.28 16.73
CA GLU A 83 29.29 -62.67 16.62
C GLU A 83 27.85 -63.05 17.03
N LYS A 84 26.97 -63.35 16.05
CA LYS A 84 26.65 -64.66 15.40
C LYS A 84 25.92 -65.67 16.31
N ARG A 85 24.69 -66.03 15.93
CA ARG A 85 24.37 -67.35 15.35
C ARG A 85 22.92 -67.47 14.87
N SER A 86 22.80 -68.19 13.76
CA SER A 86 21.59 -68.63 13.07
C SER A 86 20.82 -69.73 13.81
N ARG A 87 19.55 -69.95 13.45
CA ARG A 87 19.09 -71.23 12.86
C ARG A 87 17.65 -71.21 12.32
N LEU A 88 17.56 -71.86 11.16
CA LEU A 88 16.45 -72.34 10.32
C LEU A 88 15.23 -72.98 11.02
N GLY A 89 14.11 -73.01 10.27
CA GLY A 89 13.04 -74.01 10.35
C GLY A 89 11.67 -73.40 10.05
N GLN A 90 11.28 -73.13 8.79
CA GLN A 90 10.70 -74.04 7.78
C GLN A 90 9.24 -74.45 8.07
N ALA A 91 8.38 -74.15 7.08
CA ALA A 91 7.27 -74.95 6.53
C ALA A 91 5.89 -74.26 6.50
N PHE A 92 5.33 -74.29 5.29
CA PHE A 92 4.07 -73.74 4.81
C PHE A 92 2.85 -74.59 5.19
N CYS A 93 1.68 -73.96 5.26
CA CYS A 93 0.40 -74.56 4.87
C CYS A 93 -0.51 -73.48 4.28
N SER A 94 -1.06 -73.74 3.08
CA SER A 94 -2.00 -72.86 2.38
C SER A 94 -3.44 -73.26 2.69
N VAL A 95 -4.35 -72.31 2.80
CA VAL A 95 -5.77 -72.48 2.43
C VAL A 95 -6.29 -71.12 1.94
N GLY A 96 -6.80 -71.08 0.71
CA GLY A 96 -7.38 -69.88 0.11
C GLY A 96 -8.83 -69.65 0.57
N SER A 97 -9.29 -68.40 0.50
CA SER A 97 -10.73 -68.09 0.49
C SER A 97 -11.03 -66.65 0.07
N PHE A 98 -12.03 -66.56 -0.83
CA PHE A 98 -13.05 -65.51 -0.99
C PHE A 98 -12.68 -64.10 -1.47
N THR A 99 -13.12 -63.82 -2.70
CA THR A 99 -13.40 -62.47 -3.21
C THR A 99 -14.77 -62.02 -2.71
N CYS A 100 -14.80 -60.98 -1.87
CA CYS A 100 -16.00 -60.20 -1.57
C CYS A 100 -15.83 -58.82 -2.22
N GLY A 101 -16.81 -58.39 -3.01
CA GLY A 101 -16.78 -57.12 -3.73
C GLY A 101 -16.70 -55.93 -2.79
N GLU A 102 -15.65 -55.12 -2.95
CA GLU A 102 -15.49 -53.82 -2.34
C GLU A 102 -16.52 -52.85 -2.97
N TYR A 103 -17.65 -52.64 -2.28
CA TYR A 103 -18.29 -51.35 -2.33
C TYR A 103 -17.41 -50.38 -1.54
N ALA A 104 -16.44 -49.78 -2.23
CA ALA A 104 -15.72 -48.64 -1.72
C ALA A 104 -16.72 -47.50 -1.54
N LEU A 105 -17.26 -47.39 -0.32
CA LEU A 105 -17.90 -46.18 0.14
C LEU A 105 -16.79 -45.14 0.27
N GLU A 106 -16.49 -44.45 -0.83
CA GLU A 106 -15.67 -43.24 -0.80
C GLU A 106 -16.39 -42.22 0.10
N SER A 107 -16.06 -42.27 1.38
CA SER A 107 -16.19 -41.13 2.27
C SER A 107 -15.25 -40.06 1.72
N ARG A 108 -15.70 -39.31 0.71
CA ARG A 108 -15.20 -37.96 0.44
C ARG A 108 -15.51 -37.16 1.69
N SER A 109 -14.57 -37.12 2.63
CA SER A 109 -14.37 -35.93 3.43
C SER A 109 -14.21 -34.79 2.43
N GLN A 110 -15.28 -34.04 2.20
CA GLN A 110 -15.19 -32.73 1.57
C GLN A 110 -14.31 -31.89 2.49
N ALA A 111 -13.00 -31.95 2.28
CA ALA A 111 -12.12 -30.88 2.69
C ALA A 111 -12.74 -29.63 2.06
N ALA A 112 -13.31 -28.77 2.90
CA ALA A 112 -13.90 -27.53 2.44
C ALA A 112 -12.86 -26.82 1.57
N GLU A 113 -13.20 -26.57 0.31
CA GLU A 113 -12.30 -25.97 -0.66
C GLU A 113 -11.80 -24.64 -0.09
N GLU A 114 -10.47 -24.52 0.06
CA GLU A 114 -9.86 -23.33 0.64
C GLU A 114 -10.01 -22.16 -0.35
N LYS A 115 -10.77 -21.15 0.07
CA LYS A 115 -11.00 -19.92 -0.70
C LYS A 115 -10.23 -18.78 -0.05
N VAL A 116 -9.15 -18.38 -0.70
CA VAL A 116 -8.31 -17.27 -0.23
C VAL A 116 -8.86 -15.93 -0.72
N GLY A 117 -8.94 -14.97 0.20
CA GLY A 117 -9.22 -13.57 -0.10
C GLY A 117 -8.05 -12.68 0.31
N VAL A 118 -7.86 -11.60 -0.42
CA VAL A 118 -6.95 -10.50 -0.07
C VAL A 118 -7.75 -9.21 -0.01
N LEU A 119 -7.77 -8.55 1.13
CA LEU A 119 -8.41 -7.25 1.32
C LEU A 119 -7.36 -6.15 1.29
N LEU A 120 -7.35 -5.35 0.23
CA LEU A 120 -6.57 -4.13 0.13
C LEU A 120 -7.28 -3.01 0.90
N LEU A 121 -6.55 -2.37 1.82
CA LEU A 121 -7.06 -1.23 2.58
C LEU A 121 -6.35 0.05 2.14
N ASN A 122 -7.10 1.09 1.83
CA ASN A 122 -6.56 2.40 1.46
C ASN A 122 -7.51 3.52 1.93
N LEU A 123 -7.08 4.77 1.80
CA LEU A 123 -7.79 5.94 2.33
C LEU A 123 -9.09 6.20 1.56
N GLY A 124 -9.03 6.00 0.24
CA GLY A 124 -10.05 6.45 -0.71
C GLY A 124 -9.79 7.88 -1.16
N GLY A 125 -10.61 8.35 -2.09
CA GLY A 125 -10.58 9.71 -2.57
C GLY A 125 -11.85 10.01 -3.36
N PRO A 126 -12.29 11.27 -3.42
CA PRO A 126 -13.54 11.65 -4.07
C PRO A 126 -13.47 11.38 -5.58
N ASP A 127 -14.52 10.76 -6.14
CA ASP A 127 -14.58 10.45 -7.58
C ASP A 127 -14.82 11.72 -8.42
N THR A 128 -15.60 12.65 -7.87
CA THR A 128 -15.93 13.93 -8.53
C THR A 128 -15.75 15.12 -7.57
N LEU A 129 -15.81 16.33 -8.12
CA LEU A 129 -15.75 17.57 -7.32
C LEU A 129 -16.91 17.69 -6.32
N ASP A 130 -18.06 17.09 -6.58
CA ASP A 130 -19.20 17.14 -5.67
C ASP A 130 -19.03 16.22 -4.46
N ASP A 131 -18.18 15.20 -4.60
CA ASP A 131 -17.85 14.23 -3.57
C ASP A 131 -16.83 14.74 -2.55
N VAL A 132 -16.15 15.87 -2.84
CA VAL A 132 -15.06 16.39 -2.00
C VAL A 132 -15.52 16.71 -0.57
N GLN A 133 -16.64 17.41 -0.40
CA GLN A 133 -17.10 17.76 0.95
C GLN A 133 -17.56 16.51 1.74
N PRO A 134 -18.38 15.60 1.17
CA PRO A 134 -18.72 14.33 1.83
C PRO A 134 -17.50 13.48 2.19
N PHE A 135 -16.51 13.38 1.30
CA PHE A 135 -15.25 12.70 1.58
C PHE A 135 -14.51 13.33 2.77
N LEU A 136 -14.33 14.66 2.77
CA LEU A 136 -13.68 15.37 3.87
C LEU A 136 -14.46 15.23 5.17
N TYR A 137 -15.80 15.17 5.12
CA TYR A 137 -16.61 14.92 6.29
C TYR A 137 -16.28 13.55 6.90
N ASN A 138 -16.24 12.49 6.10
CA ASN A 138 -15.90 11.14 6.56
C ASN A 138 -14.48 11.10 7.17
N LEU A 139 -13.53 11.77 6.54
CA LEU A 139 -12.15 11.87 7.01
C LEU A 139 -12.06 12.55 8.39
N PHE A 140 -12.69 13.71 8.57
CA PHE A 140 -12.62 14.46 9.84
C PHE A 140 -13.56 13.92 10.92
N ALA A 141 -14.58 13.12 10.54
CA ALA A 141 -15.42 12.41 11.50
C ALA A 141 -14.70 11.25 12.17
N ASP A 142 -13.56 10.80 11.62
CA ASP A 142 -12.76 9.73 12.22
C ASP A 142 -12.05 10.22 13.50
N PRO A 143 -12.33 9.62 14.67
CA PRO A 143 -11.64 9.95 15.92
C PRO A 143 -10.14 9.65 15.88
N ASP A 144 -9.68 8.81 14.95
CA ASP A 144 -8.26 8.47 14.79
C ASP A 144 -7.48 9.50 13.95
N ILE A 145 -8.20 10.36 13.21
CA ILE A 145 -7.64 11.50 12.47
C ILE A 145 -7.67 12.76 13.35
N ILE A 146 -8.81 13.08 13.96
CA ILE A 146 -8.94 14.18 14.93
C ILE A 146 -9.33 13.59 16.29
N ARG A 147 -8.35 13.45 17.18
CA ARG A 147 -8.57 12.93 18.54
C ARG A 147 -9.10 14.00 19.47
N LEU A 148 -10.42 14.11 19.60
CA LEU A 148 -11.02 14.89 20.68
C LEU A 148 -10.93 14.14 22.03
N PRO A 149 -10.72 14.85 23.16
CA PRO A 149 -10.79 14.26 24.48
C PRO A 149 -12.14 13.54 24.69
N ARG A 150 -12.15 12.45 25.47
CA ARG A 150 -13.34 11.60 25.65
C ARG A 150 -14.60 12.40 26.05
N LEU A 151 -14.44 13.41 26.90
CA LEU A 151 -15.54 14.28 27.34
C LEU A 151 -16.18 15.08 26.20
N PHE A 152 -15.43 15.39 25.15
CA PHE A 152 -15.87 16.22 24.02
C PHE A 152 -16.12 15.41 22.74
N ARG A 153 -16.13 14.07 22.81
CA ARG A 153 -16.33 13.23 21.62
C ARG A 153 -17.67 13.45 20.93
N PHE A 154 -18.70 13.89 21.66
CA PHE A 154 -20.00 14.26 21.09
C PHE A 154 -19.93 15.45 20.11
N LEU A 155 -18.84 16.23 20.14
CA LEU A 155 -18.59 17.34 19.21
C LEU A 155 -17.90 16.90 17.91
N GLN A 156 -17.51 15.63 17.76
CA GLN A 156 -16.76 15.14 16.59
C GLN A 156 -17.51 15.39 15.28
N GLU A 157 -18.77 14.97 15.17
CA GLU A 157 -19.55 15.13 13.94
C GLU A 157 -19.87 16.60 13.62
N PRO A 158 -20.31 17.45 14.56
CA PRO A 158 -20.43 18.89 14.32
C PRO A 158 -19.12 19.53 13.86
N LEU A 159 -18.00 19.16 14.48
CA LEU A 159 -16.67 19.66 14.12
C LEU A 159 -16.27 19.20 12.71
N ALA A 160 -16.46 17.92 12.39
CA ALA A 160 -16.19 17.36 11.07
C ALA A 160 -17.01 18.06 9.98
N LYS A 161 -18.30 18.34 10.23
CA LYS A 161 -19.17 19.08 9.31
C LYS A 161 -18.68 20.51 9.10
N LEU A 162 -18.27 21.19 10.17
CA LEU A 162 -17.73 22.55 10.10
C LEU A 162 -16.44 22.59 9.28
N ILE A 163 -15.46 21.76 9.64
CA ILE A 163 -14.14 21.71 8.98
C ILE A 163 -14.30 21.31 7.52
N SER A 164 -15.06 20.26 7.21
CA SER A 164 -15.28 19.81 5.83
C SER A 164 -15.92 20.90 4.96
N THR A 165 -16.91 21.62 5.49
CA THR A 165 -17.57 22.71 4.75
C THR A 165 -16.60 23.85 4.44
N PHE A 166 -15.76 24.25 5.39
CA PHE A 166 -14.78 25.31 5.18
C PHE A 166 -13.61 24.89 4.27
N ARG A 167 -13.18 23.64 4.34
CA ARG A 167 -12.05 23.14 3.53
C ARG A 167 -12.45 22.74 2.11
N ALA A 168 -13.72 22.38 1.90
CA ALA A 168 -14.19 21.89 0.62
C ALA A 168 -13.88 22.81 -0.58
N PRO A 169 -14.04 24.15 -0.52
CA PRO A 169 -13.72 25.00 -1.66
C PRO A 169 -12.26 24.87 -2.13
N LYS A 170 -11.28 25.03 -1.22
CA LYS A 170 -9.86 24.87 -1.57
C LYS A 170 -9.56 23.45 -2.07
N SER A 171 -10.09 22.43 -1.41
CA SER A 171 -9.87 21.04 -1.84
C SER A 171 -10.51 20.74 -3.21
N LYS A 172 -11.67 21.33 -3.54
CA LYS A 172 -12.29 21.21 -4.86
C LYS A 172 -11.42 21.84 -5.95
N GLU A 173 -10.79 22.98 -5.68
CA GLU A 173 -9.84 23.59 -6.61
C GLU A 173 -8.64 22.66 -6.88
N GLY A 174 -8.08 22.05 -5.83
CA GLY A 174 -7.00 21.07 -5.97
C GLY A 174 -7.41 19.80 -6.72
N TYR A 175 -8.61 19.27 -6.48
CA TYR A 175 -9.12 18.15 -7.29
C TYR A 175 -9.42 18.56 -8.73
N ALA A 176 -9.85 19.80 -8.97
CA ALA A 176 -10.12 20.30 -10.31
C ALA A 176 -8.84 20.43 -11.14
N SER A 177 -7.72 20.84 -10.54
CA SER A 177 -6.44 20.97 -11.25
C SER A 177 -5.86 19.63 -11.71
N ILE A 178 -6.19 18.53 -11.03
CA ILE A 178 -5.70 17.17 -11.37
C ILE A 178 -6.67 16.33 -12.20
N GLY A 179 -7.76 16.94 -12.71
CA GLY A 179 -8.70 16.26 -13.61
C GLY A 179 -10.12 16.04 -13.06
N GLY A 180 -10.46 16.62 -11.91
CA GLY A 180 -11.83 16.68 -11.38
C GLY A 180 -12.18 15.62 -10.33
N GLY A 181 -11.22 14.80 -9.91
CA GLY A 181 -11.41 13.72 -8.94
C GLY A 181 -10.09 13.02 -8.59
N SER A 182 -10.11 12.13 -7.61
CA SER A 182 -8.93 11.37 -7.18
C SER A 182 -8.68 10.17 -8.08
N PRO A 183 -7.47 10.00 -8.66
CA PRO A 183 -7.14 8.80 -9.42
C PRO A 183 -6.89 7.58 -8.51
N LEU A 184 -6.79 7.78 -7.19
CA LEU A 184 -6.42 6.76 -6.21
C LEU A 184 -7.27 5.49 -6.33
N ARG A 185 -8.59 5.65 -6.46
CA ARG A 185 -9.50 4.50 -6.53
C ARG A 185 -9.26 3.65 -7.77
N LYS A 186 -9.17 4.29 -8.93
CA LYS A 186 -8.89 3.63 -10.20
C LYS A 186 -7.55 2.87 -10.15
N ILE A 187 -6.50 3.52 -9.66
CA ILE A 187 -5.18 2.89 -9.53
C ILE A 187 -5.22 1.72 -8.54
N THR A 188 -5.96 1.84 -7.44
CA THR A 188 -6.10 0.76 -6.45
C THR A 188 -6.85 -0.46 -7.05
N ASP A 189 -7.86 -0.23 -7.88
CA ASP A 189 -8.55 -1.31 -8.60
C ASP A 189 -7.62 -1.98 -9.63
N GLU A 190 -6.77 -1.20 -10.32
CA GLU A 190 -5.73 -1.73 -11.21
C GLU A 190 -4.66 -2.53 -10.44
N GLN A 191 -4.23 -2.05 -9.28
CA GLN A 191 -3.33 -2.77 -8.37
C GLN A 191 -3.96 -4.08 -7.88
N ALA A 192 -5.25 -4.08 -7.52
CA ALA A 192 -5.98 -5.28 -7.12
C ALA A 192 -6.00 -6.34 -8.22
N GLN A 193 -6.28 -5.92 -9.46
CA GLN A 193 -6.27 -6.81 -10.61
C GLN A 193 -4.85 -7.32 -10.92
N ALA A 194 -3.83 -6.46 -10.86
CA ALA A 194 -2.45 -6.85 -11.08
C ALA A 194 -1.96 -7.84 -10.01
N LEU A 195 -2.31 -7.61 -8.74
CA LEU A 195 -2.00 -8.50 -7.63
C LEU A 195 -2.68 -9.85 -7.80
N LYS A 196 -3.95 -9.88 -8.21
CA LYS A 196 -4.67 -11.12 -8.51
C LYS A 196 -3.93 -11.95 -9.55
N MET A 197 -3.55 -11.34 -10.67
CA MET A 197 -2.81 -12.03 -11.74
C MET A 197 -1.44 -12.52 -11.25
N ALA A 198 -0.72 -11.72 -10.45
CA ALA A 198 0.58 -12.11 -9.90
C ALA A 198 0.47 -13.29 -8.91
N LEU A 199 -0.61 -13.35 -8.11
CA LEU A 199 -0.90 -14.49 -7.23
C LEU A 199 -1.23 -15.74 -8.03
N GLU A 200 -2.03 -15.61 -9.09
CA GLU A 200 -2.36 -16.72 -10.00
C GLU A 200 -1.10 -17.28 -10.69
N GLU A 201 -0.20 -16.42 -11.16
CA GLU A 201 1.10 -16.82 -11.74
C GLU A 201 1.98 -17.58 -10.73
N LYS A 202 1.87 -17.24 -9.45
CA LYS A 202 2.54 -17.93 -8.33
C LYS A 202 1.73 -19.12 -7.80
N ASN A 203 0.77 -19.64 -8.55
CA ASN A 203 -0.09 -20.79 -8.20
C ASN A 203 -0.93 -20.60 -6.92
N THR A 204 -1.25 -19.35 -6.57
CA THR A 204 -2.11 -19.00 -5.43
C THR A 204 -3.41 -18.40 -5.96
N SER A 205 -4.47 -19.21 -6.00
CA SER A 205 -5.80 -18.73 -6.39
C SER A 205 -6.43 -17.91 -5.26
N ALA A 206 -6.53 -16.59 -5.46
CA ALA A 206 -7.11 -15.67 -4.50
C ALA A 206 -8.03 -14.63 -5.16
N ASN A 207 -9.11 -14.28 -4.47
CA ASN A 207 -9.91 -13.10 -4.82
C ASN A 207 -9.34 -11.87 -4.11
N VAL A 208 -9.24 -10.75 -4.82
CA VAL A 208 -8.74 -9.48 -4.28
C VAL A 208 -9.88 -8.49 -4.18
N TYR A 209 -10.01 -7.85 -3.02
CA TYR A 209 -11.06 -6.91 -2.66
C TYR A 209 -10.45 -5.57 -2.29
N VAL A 210 -11.15 -4.48 -2.57
CA VAL A 210 -10.72 -3.12 -2.24
C VAL A 210 -11.68 -2.52 -1.21
N GLY A 211 -11.15 -2.13 -0.05
CA GLY A 211 -11.86 -1.43 1.00
C GLY A 211 -11.22 -0.07 1.26
N MET A 212 -12.00 0.98 1.05
CA MET A 212 -11.58 2.35 1.31
C MET A 212 -12.09 2.82 2.68
N ARG A 213 -11.32 3.69 3.34
CA ARG A 213 -11.65 4.15 4.69
C ARG A 213 -12.67 5.28 4.71
N TYR A 214 -12.58 6.24 3.79
CA TYR A 214 -13.40 7.47 3.79
C TYR A 214 -14.18 7.72 2.49
N TRP A 215 -14.03 6.84 1.49
CA TRP A 215 -14.80 6.90 0.25
C TRP A 215 -15.20 5.49 -0.22
N TYR A 216 -15.91 5.38 -1.34
CA TYR A 216 -16.40 4.11 -1.86
C TYR A 216 -15.30 3.30 -2.59
N PRO A 217 -15.31 1.95 -2.49
CA PRO A 217 -16.24 1.14 -1.72
C PRO A 217 -15.77 1.17 -0.26
N PHE A 218 -16.67 1.39 0.71
CA PHE A 218 -16.17 1.34 2.08
C PHE A 218 -15.74 -0.08 2.45
N THR A 219 -14.97 -0.17 3.53
CA THR A 219 -14.48 -1.44 4.06
C THR A 219 -15.63 -2.42 4.31
N GLU A 220 -16.79 -1.92 4.74
CA GLU A 220 -18.02 -2.66 4.96
C GLU A 220 -18.51 -3.36 3.67
N GLU A 221 -18.55 -2.67 2.53
CA GLU A 221 -18.95 -3.24 1.25
C GLU A 221 -18.00 -4.35 0.79
N ALA A 222 -16.69 -4.14 0.97
CA ALA A 222 -15.67 -5.15 0.66
C ALA A 222 -15.87 -6.40 1.54
N ILE A 223 -16.17 -6.22 2.82
CA ILE A 223 -16.49 -7.33 3.73
C ILE A 223 -17.77 -8.08 3.31
N GLN A 224 -18.81 -7.39 2.85
CA GLN A 224 -19.99 -8.07 2.33
C GLN A 224 -19.69 -8.89 1.06
N GLN A 225 -18.75 -8.46 0.22
CA GLN A 225 -18.27 -9.26 -0.92
C GLN A 225 -17.53 -10.51 -0.44
N ILE A 226 -16.58 -10.35 0.49
CA ILE A 226 -15.81 -11.46 1.11
C ILE A 226 -16.75 -12.53 1.69
N LYS A 227 -17.82 -12.10 2.38
CA LYS A 227 -18.85 -13.01 2.92
C LYS A 227 -19.62 -13.72 1.81
N ARG A 228 -20.06 -12.98 0.78
CA ARG A 228 -20.83 -13.55 -0.34
C ARG A 228 -20.05 -14.61 -1.12
N ASP A 229 -18.74 -14.41 -1.26
CA ASP A 229 -17.87 -15.34 -2.00
C ASP A 229 -17.47 -16.57 -1.16
N GLY A 230 -17.77 -16.54 0.14
CA GLY A 230 -17.48 -17.63 1.08
C GLY A 230 -15.99 -17.81 1.33
N ILE A 231 -15.24 -16.71 1.42
CA ILE A 231 -13.78 -16.72 1.67
C ILE A 231 -13.48 -17.39 3.00
N THR A 232 -12.64 -18.42 2.99
CA THR A 232 -12.30 -19.23 4.17
C THR A 232 -10.97 -18.84 4.81
N ARG A 233 -10.15 -18.02 4.14
CA ARG A 233 -8.92 -17.43 4.69
C ARG A 233 -8.69 -16.05 4.09
N LEU A 234 -8.34 -15.07 4.92
CA LEU A 234 -8.20 -13.68 4.49
C LEU A 234 -6.81 -13.13 4.82
N VAL A 235 -6.19 -12.43 3.87
CA VAL A 235 -5.04 -11.56 4.13
C VAL A 235 -5.50 -10.11 4.02
N VAL A 236 -5.18 -9.31 5.02
CA VAL A 236 -5.46 -7.87 5.04
C VAL A 236 -4.15 -7.15 4.75
N LEU A 237 -4.13 -6.40 3.66
CA LEU A 237 -2.96 -5.69 3.15
C LEU A 237 -3.30 -4.20 2.98
N PRO A 238 -3.03 -3.37 4.00
CA PRO A 238 -3.03 -1.92 3.85
C PRO A 238 -1.98 -1.47 2.84
N LEU A 239 -2.36 -0.58 1.92
CA LEU A 239 -1.47 -0.01 0.90
C LEU A 239 -0.63 1.18 1.44
N TYR A 240 -0.25 1.09 2.72
CA TYR A 240 0.67 2.00 3.39
C TYR A 240 1.92 1.19 3.79
N PRO A 241 3.11 1.48 3.24
CA PRO A 241 4.31 0.72 3.60
C PRO A 241 4.66 0.87 5.08
N GLN A 242 4.57 2.09 5.60
CA GLN A 242 4.80 2.43 7.01
C GLN A 242 3.47 2.42 7.77
N TYR A 243 3.47 1.81 8.95
CA TYR A 243 2.31 1.84 9.85
C TYR A 243 2.18 3.23 10.47
N SER A 244 0.97 3.79 10.43
CA SER A 244 0.54 4.84 11.35
C SER A 244 -0.76 4.45 12.03
N ILE A 245 -0.95 4.94 13.26
CA ILE A 245 -2.21 4.79 13.99
C ILE A 245 -3.36 5.46 13.21
N SER A 246 -3.08 6.53 12.48
CA SER A 246 -4.06 7.32 11.71
C SER A 246 -4.47 6.69 10.37
N THR A 247 -3.68 5.75 9.84
CA THR A 247 -3.92 5.10 8.53
C THR A 247 -4.26 3.61 8.72
N THR A 248 -3.24 2.75 8.76
CA THR A 248 -3.37 1.31 8.97
C THR A 248 -4.07 1.00 10.29
N GLY A 249 -3.72 1.72 11.36
CA GLY A 249 -4.36 1.54 12.67
C GLY A 249 -5.87 1.81 12.64
N SER A 250 -6.31 2.89 11.99
CA SER A 250 -7.75 3.23 11.86
C SER A 250 -8.49 2.15 11.09
N SER A 251 -7.95 1.74 9.95
CA SER A 251 -8.58 0.73 9.09
C SER A 251 -8.69 -0.63 9.79
N ILE A 252 -7.65 -1.05 10.53
CA ILE A 252 -7.67 -2.28 11.32
C ILE A 252 -8.68 -2.19 12.48
N ARG A 253 -8.82 -1.05 13.17
CA ARG A 253 -9.80 -0.91 14.26
C ARG A 253 -11.24 -1.08 13.76
N VAL A 254 -11.57 -0.48 12.62
CA VAL A 254 -12.88 -0.67 11.97
C VAL A 254 -13.09 -2.15 11.63
N LEU A 255 -12.09 -2.78 11.02
CA LEU A 255 -12.14 -4.19 10.67
C LEU A 255 -12.35 -5.09 11.90
N GLN A 256 -11.60 -4.86 12.99
CA GLN A 256 -11.73 -5.61 14.23
C GLN A 256 -13.13 -5.48 14.84
N LYS A 257 -13.74 -4.29 14.77
CA LYS A 257 -15.13 -4.07 15.21
C LYS A 257 -16.10 -4.91 14.37
N ILE A 258 -16.02 -4.82 13.05
CA ILE A 258 -16.88 -5.59 12.13
C ILE A 258 -16.72 -7.11 12.36
N PHE A 259 -15.48 -7.58 12.53
CA PHE A 259 -15.18 -9.00 12.75
C PHE A 259 -15.72 -9.53 14.08
N ARG A 260 -15.68 -8.70 15.12
CA ARG A 260 -16.21 -9.06 16.44
C ARG A 260 -17.74 -9.16 16.44
N GLU A 261 -18.42 -8.31 15.68
CA GLU A 261 -19.87 -8.21 15.65
C GLU A 261 -20.53 -9.25 14.70
N ASP A 262 -19.76 -9.94 13.86
CA ASP A 262 -20.25 -10.88 12.86
C ASP A 262 -19.84 -12.34 13.15
N ALA A 263 -20.83 -13.24 13.19
CA ALA A 263 -20.63 -14.65 13.56
C ALA A 263 -19.79 -15.47 12.56
N TYR A 264 -19.76 -15.06 11.28
CA TYR A 264 -18.93 -15.67 10.26
C TYR A 264 -17.50 -15.14 10.36
N LEU A 265 -17.35 -13.82 10.39
CA LEU A 265 -16.03 -13.17 10.37
C LEU A 265 -15.22 -13.43 11.64
N SER A 266 -15.86 -13.53 12.81
CA SER A 266 -15.20 -13.86 14.08
C SER A 266 -14.47 -15.21 14.07
N LYS A 267 -14.81 -16.12 13.14
CA LYS A 267 -14.16 -17.43 12.98
C LYS A 267 -13.23 -17.49 11.77
N LEU A 268 -13.26 -16.48 10.89
CA LEU A 268 -12.45 -16.43 9.68
C LEU A 268 -10.98 -16.27 10.06
N PRO A 269 -10.08 -17.19 9.64
CA PRO A 269 -8.64 -16.97 9.77
C PRO A 269 -8.19 -15.75 8.97
N VAL A 270 -7.60 -14.77 9.67
CA VAL A 270 -7.07 -13.55 9.08
C VAL A 270 -5.59 -13.39 9.39
N SER A 271 -4.81 -13.02 8.39
CA SER A 271 -3.45 -12.49 8.57
C SER A 271 -3.44 -11.02 8.22
N VAL A 272 -2.84 -10.17 9.05
CA VAL A 272 -2.79 -8.72 8.84
C VAL A 272 -1.34 -8.29 8.65
N ILE A 273 -1.01 -7.80 7.46
CA ILE A 273 0.31 -7.23 7.15
C ILE A 273 0.29 -5.78 7.64
N LYS A 274 0.79 -5.53 8.86
CA LYS A 274 0.69 -4.20 9.50
C LYS A 274 1.58 -3.14 8.85
N SER A 275 2.75 -3.54 8.36
CA SER A 275 3.74 -2.69 7.70
C SER A 275 4.64 -3.55 6.82
N TRP A 276 5.19 -2.98 5.75
CA TRP A 276 5.99 -3.70 4.77
C TRP A 276 7.04 -2.80 4.08
N TYR A 277 7.36 -1.65 4.68
CA TYR A 277 8.36 -0.68 4.18
C TYR A 277 9.78 -1.25 4.00
N GLN A 278 10.15 -2.33 4.70
CA GLN A 278 11.48 -2.94 4.61
C GLN A 278 11.60 -3.97 3.48
N ARG A 279 10.50 -4.29 2.77
CA ARG A 279 10.54 -5.36 1.77
C ARG A 279 11.49 -5.03 0.64
N GLU A 280 12.35 -5.99 0.31
CA GLU A 280 13.41 -5.81 -0.70
C GLU A 280 12.84 -5.41 -2.06
N GLY A 281 11.72 -6.01 -2.49
CA GLY A 281 11.08 -5.68 -3.77
C GLY A 281 10.52 -4.26 -3.82
N TYR A 282 9.89 -3.78 -2.73
CA TYR A 282 9.48 -2.39 -2.57
C TYR A 282 10.67 -1.43 -2.61
N ILE A 283 11.72 -1.67 -1.81
CA ILE A 283 12.93 -0.82 -1.76
C ILE A 283 13.59 -0.72 -3.13
N LYS A 284 13.78 -1.86 -3.82
CA LYS A 284 14.34 -1.90 -5.18
C LYS A 284 13.45 -1.17 -6.18
N SER A 285 12.13 -1.29 -6.06
CA SER A 285 11.19 -0.63 -6.95
C SER A 285 11.22 0.89 -6.79
N MET A 286 11.35 1.40 -5.55
CA MET A 286 11.55 2.82 -5.31
C MET A 286 12.90 3.30 -5.84
N ALA A 287 13.98 2.55 -5.58
CA ALA A 287 15.30 2.88 -6.10
C ALA A 287 15.36 2.89 -7.64
N ASP A 288 14.63 1.99 -8.32
CA ASP A 288 14.50 2.01 -9.78
C ASP A 288 13.87 3.32 -10.28
N LEU A 289 12.80 3.78 -9.63
CA LEU A 289 12.11 5.01 -10.04
C LEU A 289 12.96 6.25 -9.76
N VAL A 290 13.62 6.32 -8.60
CA VAL A 290 14.57 7.39 -8.28
C VAL A 290 15.70 7.41 -9.32
N GLN A 291 16.32 6.26 -9.60
CA GLN A 291 17.39 6.15 -10.59
C GLN A 291 16.94 6.52 -12.01
N ALA A 292 15.71 6.18 -12.38
CA ALA A 292 15.15 6.55 -13.67
C ALA A 292 14.99 8.07 -13.80
N GLU A 293 14.42 8.71 -12.79
CA GLU A 293 14.22 10.17 -12.81
C GLU A 293 15.52 10.97 -12.71
N LEU A 294 16.52 10.50 -11.95
CA LEU A 294 17.82 11.15 -11.90
C LEU A 294 18.47 11.30 -13.28
N LYS A 295 18.23 10.36 -14.21
CA LYS A 295 18.77 10.41 -15.58
C LYS A 295 18.20 11.56 -16.42
N ASN A 296 17.08 12.15 -16.00
CA ASN A 296 16.46 13.28 -16.69
C ASN A 296 17.17 14.62 -16.37
N PHE A 297 18.07 14.64 -15.39
CA PHE A 297 18.87 15.82 -15.04
C PHE A 297 20.19 15.86 -15.83
N ILE A 298 20.66 17.07 -16.14
CA ILE A 298 21.93 17.29 -16.86
C ILE A 298 23.13 16.80 -16.03
N ASN A 299 23.13 17.10 -14.73
CA ASN A 299 24.15 16.66 -13.77
C ASN A 299 23.49 15.78 -12.68
N PRO A 300 23.19 14.50 -12.95
CA PRO A 300 22.46 13.64 -12.00
C PRO A 300 23.12 13.52 -10.63
N GLN A 301 24.45 13.63 -10.55
CA GLN A 301 25.22 13.47 -9.30
C GLN A 301 25.11 14.69 -8.37
N GLU A 302 24.69 15.84 -8.87
CA GLU A 302 24.55 17.09 -8.10
C GLU A 302 23.12 17.29 -7.56
N VAL A 303 22.19 16.41 -7.94
CA VAL A 303 20.77 16.52 -7.56
C VAL A 303 20.58 16.20 -6.08
N MET A 304 19.88 17.06 -5.35
CA MET A 304 19.40 16.77 -4.00
C MET A 304 18.17 15.87 -4.08
N ILE A 305 18.23 14.69 -3.45
CA ILE A 305 17.05 13.82 -3.31
C ILE A 305 16.22 14.30 -2.12
N PHE A 306 14.99 14.73 -2.39
CA PHE A 306 14.09 15.30 -1.40
C PHE A 306 12.93 14.34 -1.13
N PHE A 307 12.99 13.60 -0.03
CA PHE A 307 11.89 12.73 0.39
C PHE A 307 10.79 13.58 1.04
N SER A 308 9.60 13.55 0.44
CA SER A 308 8.39 14.18 0.99
C SER A 308 7.48 13.10 1.57
N ALA A 309 7.28 13.15 2.88
CA ALA A 309 6.41 12.24 3.61
C ALA A 309 5.21 13.00 4.18
N HIS A 310 4.03 12.39 4.23
CA HIS A 310 2.88 13.01 4.91
C HIS A 310 3.22 13.20 6.40
N GLY A 311 2.97 14.41 6.92
CA GLY A 311 3.19 14.70 8.33
C GLY A 311 2.20 13.98 9.24
N VAL A 312 2.56 13.80 10.51
CA VAL A 312 1.61 13.40 11.56
C VAL A 312 1.75 14.33 12.76
N PRO A 313 0.71 14.51 13.60
CA PRO A 313 0.83 15.23 14.86
C PRO A 313 1.92 14.62 15.74
N VAL A 314 2.76 15.46 16.37
CA VAL A 314 3.85 15.02 17.27
C VAL A 314 3.30 14.14 18.39
N SER A 315 2.12 14.46 18.90
CA SER A 315 1.44 13.67 19.94
C SER A 315 1.18 12.21 19.54
N TYR A 316 1.10 11.89 18.25
CA TYR A 316 0.92 10.48 17.82
C TYR A 316 2.20 9.69 18.07
N VAL A 317 3.36 10.28 17.77
CA VAL A 317 4.66 9.65 17.99
C VAL A 317 5.01 9.65 19.47
N GLU A 318 4.99 10.81 20.12
CA GLU A 318 5.51 10.97 21.48
C GLU A 318 4.58 10.39 22.55
N ASN A 319 3.25 10.56 22.42
CA ASN A 319 2.31 10.16 23.47
C ASN A 319 1.63 8.82 23.16
N ALA A 320 1.36 8.53 21.89
CA ALA A 320 0.61 7.33 21.49
C ALA A 320 1.51 6.20 20.94
N GLY A 321 2.83 6.42 20.85
CA GLY A 321 3.79 5.41 20.39
C GLY A 321 3.63 5.03 18.91
N ASP A 322 3.20 5.98 18.06
CA ASP A 322 3.09 5.74 16.62
C ASP A 322 4.49 5.51 16.00
N PRO A 323 4.78 4.31 15.43
CA PRO A 323 6.10 3.98 14.89
C PRO A 323 6.37 4.65 13.53
N TYR A 324 5.42 5.41 12.97
CA TYR A 324 5.50 5.97 11.62
C TYR A 324 6.81 6.72 11.35
N LYS A 325 7.28 7.55 12.28
CA LYS A 325 8.52 8.33 12.12
C LYS A 325 9.73 7.41 11.94
N ASP A 326 9.89 6.45 12.85
CA ASP A 326 11.04 5.55 12.84
C ASP A 326 11.02 4.62 11.62
N GLN A 327 9.83 4.11 11.25
CA GLN A 327 9.65 3.32 10.03
C GLN A 327 9.93 4.12 8.76
N MET A 328 9.55 5.40 8.74
CA MET A 328 9.82 6.29 7.60
C MET A 328 11.32 6.55 7.43
N GLU A 329 12.02 6.86 8.52
CA GLU A 329 13.46 7.11 8.51
C GLU A 329 14.24 5.85 8.11
N GLU A 330 13.86 4.68 8.64
CA GLU A 330 14.47 3.41 8.25
C GLU A 330 14.16 3.05 6.78
N CYS A 331 12.93 3.28 6.30
CA CYS A 331 12.56 3.09 4.90
C CYS A 331 13.47 3.91 3.97
N ILE A 332 13.66 5.19 4.26
CA ILE A 332 14.50 6.09 3.47
C ILE A 332 15.96 5.64 3.54
N TYR A 333 16.44 5.25 4.72
CA TYR A 333 17.78 4.69 4.87
C TYR A 333 17.99 3.47 3.96
N LEU A 334 17.05 2.52 3.92
CA LEU A 334 17.12 1.33 3.08
C LEU A 334 17.09 1.68 1.57
N ILE A 335 16.24 2.62 1.15
CA ILE A 335 16.23 3.12 -0.24
C ILE A 335 17.58 3.74 -0.60
N MET A 336 18.15 4.56 0.28
CA MET A 336 19.45 5.19 0.05
C MET A 336 20.60 4.18 0.06
N GLN A 337 20.54 3.12 0.87
CA GLN A 337 21.53 2.03 0.80
C GLN A 337 21.46 1.29 -0.54
N GLU A 338 20.27 1.00 -1.04
CA GLU A 338 20.07 0.37 -2.35
C GLU A 338 20.58 1.28 -3.49
N LEU A 339 20.30 2.58 -3.45
CA LEU A 339 20.84 3.55 -4.41
C LEU A 339 22.37 3.61 -4.36
N LYS A 340 22.95 3.64 -3.15
CA LYS A 340 24.41 3.62 -2.95
C LYS A 340 25.04 2.35 -3.51
N ALA A 341 24.42 1.18 -3.32
CA ALA A 341 24.86 -0.09 -3.90
C ALA A 341 24.87 -0.07 -5.44
N ARG A 342 24.02 0.77 -6.05
CA ARG A 342 23.96 1.00 -7.51
C ARG A 342 24.90 2.11 -8.00
N GLY A 343 25.75 2.66 -7.12
CA GLY A 343 26.68 3.73 -7.45
C GLY A 343 26.06 5.14 -7.47
N ILE A 344 24.89 5.33 -6.84
CA ILE A 344 24.22 6.63 -6.73
C ILE A 344 24.49 7.19 -5.33
N GLY A 345 25.31 8.23 -5.26
CA GLY A 345 25.82 8.81 -4.01
C GLY A 345 25.23 10.18 -3.67
N ASN A 346 24.06 10.52 -4.20
CA ASN A 346 23.42 11.82 -4.00
C ASN A 346 23.14 12.11 -2.52
N GLU A 347 23.28 13.38 -2.15
CA GLU A 347 22.77 13.90 -0.89
C GLU A 347 21.24 13.80 -0.84
N HIS A 348 20.70 13.60 0.37
CA HIS A 348 19.27 13.50 0.56
C HIS A 348 18.79 14.21 1.83
N THR A 349 17.51 14.57 1.85
CA THR A 349 16.84 15.07 3.04
C THR A 349 15.39 14.59 3.10
N LEU A 350 14.82 14.58 4.30
CA LEU A 350 13.43 14.22 4.57
C LEU A 350 12.71 15.43 5.14
N ALA A 351 11.52 15.71 4.60
CA ALA A 351 10.59 16.66 5.20
C ALA A 351 9.15 16.12 5.21
N TYR A 352 8.34 16.73 6.07
CA TYR A 352 6.96 16.33 6.30
C TYR A 352 5.98 17.37 5.73
N GLN A 353 5.07 16.92 4.89
CA GLN A 353 4.10 17.74 4.15
C GLN A 353 2.71 17.77 4.80
N SER A 354 1.81 18.56 4.21
CA SER A 354 0.36 18.58 4.51
C SER A 354 -0.04 18.83 5.97
N ARG A 355 0.71 19.65 6.73
CA ARG A 355 0.34 20.02 8.11
C ARG A 355 -1.00 20.78 8.16
N VAL A 356 -1.86 20.43 9.13
CA VAL A 356 -3.17 21.09 9.28
C VAL A 356 -3.49 21.49 10.72
N GLY A 357 -4.10 22.67 10.86
CA GLY A 357 -4.53 23.19 12.16
C GLY A 357 -3.38 23.66 13.05
N PRO A 358 -3.68 24.00 14.31
CA PRO A 358 -2.75 24.67 15.22
C PRO A 358 -1.87 23.71 16.04
N VAL A 359 -2.09 22.39 15.94
CA VAL A 359 -1.32 21.40 16.69
C VAL A 359 0.10 21.29 16.12
N GLN A 360 1.05 20.81 16.94
CA GLN A 360 2.41 20.60 16.46
C GLN A 360 2.49 19.32 15.62
N TRP A 361 3.06 19.45 14.42
CA TRP A 361 3.32 18.35 13.48
C TRP A 361 4.80 17.99 13.45
N LEU A 362 5.11 16.77 13.00
CA LEU A 362 6.48 16.31 12.78
C LEU A 362 7.24 17.29 11.87
N LYS A 363 8.51 17.51 12.24
CA LYS A 363 9.45 18.40 11.59
C LYS A 363 10.57 17.58 10.94
N PRO A 364 11.25 18.12 9.92
CA PRO A 364 11.11 19.47 9.38
C PRO A 364 9.94 19.59 8.39
N TYR A 365 9.40 20.79 8.18
CA TYR A 365 8.25 21.01 7.30
C TYR A 365 8.68 21.22 5.85
N THR A 366 7.98 20.61 4.90
CA THR A 366 8.34 20.65 3.48
C THR A 366 8.46 22.09 2.94
N ASP A 367 7.51 22.95 3.29
CA ASP A 367 7.52 24.37 2.88
C ASP A 367 8.76 25.13 3.39
N GLU A 368 9.14 24.91 4.65
CA GLU A 368 10.33 25.54 5.26
C GLU A 368 11.64 24.99 4.69
N VAL A 369 11.73 23.67 4.48
CA VAL A 369 12.94 23.02 3.95
C VAL A 369 13.20 23.42 2.50
N LEU A 370 12.17 23.53 1.66
CA LEU A 370 12.34 23.94 0.26
C LEU A 370 12.94 25.35 0.15
N VAL A 371 12.48 26.27 1.01
CA VAL A 371 13.05 27.63 1.09
C VAL A 371 14.50 27.59 1.56
N GLU A 372 14.81 26.80 2.59
CA GLU A 372 16.16 26.64 3.12
C GLU A 372 17.14 26.06 2.07
N LEU A 373 16.73 25.03 1.33
CA LEU A 373 17.54 24.41 0.28
C LEU A 373 17.85 25.40 -0.85
N GLY A 374 16.86 26.18 -1.27
CA GLY A 374 17.05 27.23 -2.26
C GLY A 374 18.02 28.32 -1.78
N GLN A 375 17.88 28.77 -0.52
CA GLN A 375 18.81 29.73 0.11
C GLN A 375 20.23 29.20 0.26
N LYS A 376 20.39 27.88 0.46
CA LYS A 376 21.70 27.18 0.47
C LYS A 376 22.32 27.05 -0.92
N GLY A 377 21.63 27.46 -1.98
CA GLY A 377 22.14 27.43 -3.36
C GLY A 377 21.99 26.09 -4.05
N ILE A 378 21.16 25.16 -3.53
CA ILE A 378 20.82 23.93 -4.24
C ILE A 378 20.07 24.32 -5.53
N LYS A 379 20.50 23.78 -6.68
CA LYS A 379 19.93 24.11 -8.00
C LYS A 379 19.06 23.04 -8.59
N SER A 380 19.28 21.79 -8.22
CA SER A 380 18.57 20.64 -8.78
C SER A 380 18.01 19.79 -7.67
N LEU A 381 16.70 19.53 -7.71
CA LEU A 381 15.99 18.82 -6.66
C LEU A 381 15.05 17.78 -7.27
N LEU A 382 15.13 16.54 -6.77
CA LEU A 382 14.26 15.44 -7.13
C LEU A 382 13.37 15.08 -5.94
N ALA A 383 12.09 15.41 -6.03
CA ALA A 383 11.09 15.10 -5.02
C ALA A 383 10.67 13.61 -5.09
N VAL A 384 10.66 12.92 -3.95
CA VAL A 384 10.29 11.51 -3.82
C VAL A 384 9.09 11.38 -2.87
N PRO A 385 7.87 11.15 -3.37
CA PRO A 385 6.74 10.82 -2.51
C PRO A 385 6.92 9.41 -1.94
N VAL A 386 7.13 9.29 -0.63
CA VAL A 386 7.51 8.02 0.02
C VAL A 386 6.43 7.44 0.95
N SER A 387 5.39 8.23 1.27
CA SER A 387 4.29 7.81 2.17
C SER A 387 3.17 7.03 1.48
N PHE A 388 3.09 7.06 0.15
CA PHE A 388 1.99 6.46 -0.61
C PHE A 388 2.50 5.79 -1.89
N VAL A 389 1.80 4.74 -2.31
CA VAL A 389 2.17 3.93 -3.48
C VAL A 389 1.37 4.22 -4.73
N SER A 390 0.40 5.13 -4.67
CA SER A 390 -0.48 5.48 -5.79
C SER A 390 -0.55 7.00 -5.94
N GLU A 391 -0.69 7.47 -7.18
CA GLU A 391 -0.93 8.89 -7.42
C GLU A 391 -2.24 9.34 -6.75
N HIS A 392 -2.22 10.54 -6.15
CA HIS A 392 -3.34 11.14 -5.45
C HIS A 392 -3.11 12.66 -5.34
N ILE A 393 -3.99 13.38 -4.63
CA ILE A 393 -3.94 14.84 -4.56
C ILE A 393 -2.58 15.37 -4.04
N GLU A 394 -1.96 14.71 -3.06
CA GLU A 394 -0.70 15.20 -2.50
C GLU A 394 0.47 15.07 -3.48
N THR A 395 0.44 14.11 -4.41
CA THR A 395 1.49 13.98 -5.43
C THR A 395 1.24 14.91 -6.61
N LEU A 396 0.02 14.90 -7.14
CA LEU A 396 -0.33 15.57 -8.40
C LEU A 396 -0.60 17.07 -8.24
N GLU A 397 -1.03 17.51 -7.05
CA GLU A 397 -1.33 18.91 -6.77
C GLU A 397 -0.28 19.50 -5.82
N GLU A 398 -0.13 18.92 -4.63
CA GLU A 398 0.74 19.51 -3.61
C GLU A 398 2.21 19.47 -4.04
N ILE A 399 2.74 18.33 -4.49
CA ILE A 399 4.14 18.24 -4.95
C ILE A 399 4.33 18.85 -6.35
N ASP A 400 3.53 18.45 -7.34
CA ASP A 400 3.72 18.85 -8.74
C ASP A 400 3.37 20.32 -9.02
N MET A 401 2.55 20.95 -8.16
CA MET A 401 2.14 22.35 -8.32
C MET A 401 2.60 23.23 -7.15
N GLU A 402 2.08 23.06 -5.92
CA GLU A 402 2.36 23.97 -4.80
C GLU A 402 3.86 23.98 -4.44
N TYR A 403 4.47 22.81 -4.20
CA TYR A 403 5.88 22.70 -3.81
C TYR A 403 6.85 22.92 -4.94
N LYS A 404 6.54 22.47 -6.15
CA LYS A 404 7.32 22.84 -7.33
C LYS A 404 7.40 24.35 -7.48
N HIS A 405 6.28 25.05 -7.36
CA HIS A 405 6.25 26.52 -7.44
C HIS A 405 7.12 27.15 -6.35
N LEU A 406 6.93 26.74 -5.09
CA LEU A 406 7.71 27.23 -3.96
C LEU A 406 9.22 26.99 -4.13
N ALA A 407 9.60 25.80 -4.61
CA ALA A 407 11.00 25.46 -4.84
C ALA A 407 11.65 26.36 -5.89
N LEU A 408 10.95 26.59 -7.01
CA LEU A 408 11.42 27.48 -8.07
C LEU A 408 11.56 28.93 -7.59
N GLU A 409 10.57 29.44 -6.84
CA GLU A 409 10.64 30.77 -6.22
C GLU A 409 11.78 30.90 -5.20
N SER A 410 12.15 29.79 -4.56
CA SER A 410 13.21 29.75 -3.55
C SER A 410 14.62 29.66 -4.13
N GLY A 411 14.76 29.48 -5.45
CA GLY A 411 16.06 29.46 -6.15
C GLY A 411 16.51 28.09 -6.68
N ILE A 412 15.67 27.05 -6.56
CA ILE A 412 15.82 25.80 -7.32
C ILE A 412 15.55 26.10 -8.80
N GLU A 413 16.33 25.50 -9.70
CA GLU A 413 16.20 25.72 -11.15
C GLU A 413 15.69 24.47 -11.88
N ASN A 414 16.15 23.29 -11.44
CA ASN A 414 15.77 22.01 -12.02
C ASN A 414 14.94 21.22 -11.02
N TRP A 415 13.70 20.93 -11.37
CA TRP A 415 12.76 20.16 -10.55
C TRP A 415 12.38 18.87 -11.25
N GLY A 416 12.43 17.76 -10.52
CA GLY A 416 11.87 16.48 -10.92
C GLY A 416 11.04 15.89 -9.79
N ARG A 417 10.11 15.01 -10.14
CA ARG A 417 9.34 14.23 -9.17
C ARG A 417 9.36 12.76 -9.58
N VAL A 418 9.65 11.90 -8.62
CA VAL A 418 9.51 10.45 -8.77
C VAL A 418 8.03 10.08 -8.85
N PRO A 419 7.58 9.35 -9.89
CA PRO A 419 6.20 8.89 -9.95
C PRO A 419 5.89 7.96 -8.78
N ALA A 420 4.63 7.91 -8.35
CA ALA A 420 4.20 6.88 -7.42
C ALA A 420 4.36 5.48 -8.05
N LEU A 421 4.51 4.44 -7.22
CA LEU A 421 4.71 3.07 -7.69
C LEU A 421 3.60 2.56 -8.61
N ASN A 422 2.36 3.00 -8.37
CA ASN A 422 1.14 2.59 -9.08
C ASN A 422 1.13 1.06 -9.28
N CYS A 423 1.10 0.60 -10.51
CA CYS A 423 1.10 -0.83 -10.87
C CYS A 423 2.47 -1.34 -11.35
N LYS A 424 3.60 -0.73 -10.93
CA LYS A 424 4.94 -1.20 -11.31
C LYS A 424 5.09 -2.70 -11.00
N SER A 425 5.43 -3.48 -12.03
CA SER A 425 5.40 -4.94 -11.97
C SER A 425 6.24 -5.52 -10.82
N SER A 426 7.47 -5.01 -10.60
CA SER A 426 8.33 -5.46 -9.49
C SER A 426 7.71 -5.21 -8.11
N PHE A 427 6.94 -4.13 -7.96
CA PHE A 427 6.21 -3.82 -6.73
C PHE A 427 5.01 -4.74 -6.53
N ILE A 428 4.20 -4.97 -7.57
CA ILE A 428 3.06 -5.89 -7.50
C ILE A 428 3.52 -7.32 -7.18
N LEU A 429 4.63 -7.78 -7.78
CA LEU A 429 5.18 -9.10 -7.51
C LEU A 429 5.63 -9.24 -6.05
N ASP A 430 6.24 -8.20 -5.47
CA ASP A 430 6.64 -8.19 -4.07
C ASP A 430 5.43 -8.18 -3.11
N LEU A 431 4.35 -7.48 -3.46
CA LEU A 431 3.09 -7.57 -2.70
C LEU A 431 2.49 -8.98 -2.77
N ALA A 432 2.56 -9.65 -3.93
CA ALA A 432 2.12 -11.03 -4.07
C ALA A 432 2.94 -11.97 -3.16
N ASP A 433 4.26 -11.79 -3.11
CA ASP A 433 5.13 -12.53 -2.19
C ASP A 433 4.76 -12.25 -0.72
N ALA A 434 4.49 -11.00 -0.35
CA ALA A 434 4.04 -10.63 0.99
C ALA A 434 2.74 -11.35 1.40
N VAL A 435 1.78 -11.43 0.47
CA VAL A 435 0.52 -12.14 0.70
C VAL A 435 0.77 -13.63 0.91
N ILE A 436 1.58 -14.27 0.05
CA ILE A 436 1.88 -15.70 0.14
C ILE A 436 2.59 -16.03 1.45
N GLU A 437 3.57 -15.22 1.85
CA GLU A 437 4.29 -15.34 3.12
C GLU A 437 3.36 -15.19 4.34
N ALA A 438 2.34 -14.34 4.24
CA ALA A 438 1.41 -14.05 5.32
C ALA A 438 0.28 -15.10 5.48
N LEU A 439 -0.06 -15.84 4.43
CA LEU A 439 -1.18 -16.80 4.42
C LEU A 439 -1.09 -17.87 5.53
N PRO A 440 0.07 -18.52 5.77
CA PRO A 440 0.20 -19.55 6.81
C PRO A 440 -0.03 -19.02 8.23
N SER A 441 0.18 -17.72 8.46
CA SER A 441 0.01 -17.07 9.76
C SER A 441 -1.44 -16.67 10.07
N ALA A 442 -2.38 -16.89 9.14
CA ALA A 442 -3.76 -16.49 9.32
C ALA A 442 -4.42 -17.24 10.49
N THR A 443 -4.94 -16.49 11.46
CA THR A 443 -5.62 -17.01 12.65
C THR A 443 -6.89 -16.20 12.89
N ALA A 444 -7.87 -16.77 13.61
CA ALA A 444 -9.07 -16.00 13.93
C ALA A 444 -8.67 -14.75 14.73
N LEU A 445 -9.16 -13.57 14.29
CA LEU A 445 -8.90 -12.31 14.97
C LEU A 445 -9.41 -12.37 16.40
N SER A 446 -8.51 -12.62 17.36
CA SER A 446 -8.88 -12.78 18.75
C SER A 446 -9.42 -11.47 19.33
N PRO A 447 -10.45 -11.51 20.20
CA PRO A 447 -11.01 -10.31 20.82
C PRO A 447 -10.03 -9.60 21.79
N HIS A 448 -8.87 -10.18 22.09
CA HIS A 448 -7.95 -9.75 23.17
C HIS A 448 -6.50 -9.45 22.77
N ALA A 449 -6.18 -9.18 21.50
CA ALA A 449 -4.84 -8.71 21.14
C ALA A 449 -4.64 -7.22 21.54
N SER A 450 -4.17 -7.02 22.78
CA SER A 450 -3.48 -5.86 23.39
C SER A 450 -4.08 -4.46 23.18
N SER A 451 -4.87 -4.01 24.16
CA SER A 451 -5.05 -2.59 24.50
C SER A 451 -4.59 -2.34 25.93
N THR A 452 -3.27 -2.37 26.14
CA THR A 452 -2.57 -1.46 27.05
C THR A 452 -2.13 -0.33 26.13
N ASP A 453 -2.67 0.89 26.16
CA ASP A 453 -2.65 1.81 27.30
C ASP A 453 -3.89 2.69 27.34
N ALA A 454 -4.51 2.77 28.51
CA ALA A 454 -5.46 3.83 28.84
C ALA A 454 -4.71 4.83 29.72
N ASP A 455 -4.12 5.84 29.09
CA ASP A 455 -3.52 6.96 29.79
C ASP A 455 -4.59 7.76 30.53
N ASP A 456 -4.41 7.82 31.86
CA ASP A 456 -5.16 8.64 32.79
C ASP A 456 -4.52 10.03 32.79
N CYS A 457 -5.21 11.05 32.28
CA CYS A 457 -4.71 12.41 32.23
C CYS A 457 -5.65 13.34 33.00
N ASP A 458 -5.09 14.00 34.02
CA ASP A 458 -5.74 14.87 34.99
C ASP A 458 -6.66 15.94 34.34
N PRO A 459 -7.98 15.92 34.61
CA PRO A 459 -8.95 16.83 34.00
C PRO A 459 -8.69 18.32 34.26
N PHE A 460 -8.00 18.67 35.35
CA PHE A 460 -7.95 20.04 35.84
C PHE A 460 -6.87 20.89 35.16
N GLN A 461 -5.73 20.29 34.77
CA GLN A 461 -4.69 21.01 34.01
C GLN A 461 -5.07 21.29 32.55
N TYR A 462 -5.97 20.49 31.97
CA TYR A 462 -6.41 20.66 30.57
C TYR A 462 -7.47 21.77 30.40
N ALA A 463 -8.33 21.97 31.40
CA ALA A 463 -9.37 23.02 31.38
C ALA A 463 -8.78 24.45 31.33
N ILE A 464 -7.62 24.66 31.96
CA ILE A 464 -6.94 25.97 31.99
C ILE A 464 -6.28 26.30 30.64
N LYS A 465 -5.83 25.31 29.87
CA LYS A 465 -5.28 25.50 28.51
C LYS A 465 -6.36 25.74 27.45
N LEU A 466 -7.57 25.19 27.64
CA LEU A 466 -8.68 25.28 26.69
C LEU A 466 -9.29 26.69 26.62
N LEU A 467 -9.35 27.41 27.74
CA LEU A 467 -10.03 28.70 27.83
C LEU A 467 -9.31 29.87 27.13
N PHE A 468 -8.01 29.75 26.83
CA PHE A 468 -7.25 30.83 26.16
C PHE A 468 -6.68 30.47 24.78
N GLY A 469 -6.60 29.19 24.41
CA GLY A 469 -6.06 28.78 23.11
C GLY A 469 -7.10 28.48 22.03
N SER A 470 -8.23 27.88 22.40
CA SER A 470 -9.10 27.21 21.43
C SER A 470 -10.09 28.15 20.71
N VAL A 471 -10.65 29.14 21.41
CA VAL A 471 -11.60 30.09 20.81
C VAL A 471 -10.88 31.13 19.93
N LEU A 472 -9.64 31.51 20.28
CA LEU A 472 -8.83 32.47 19.52
C LEU A 472 -8.21 31.82 18.26
N ALA A 473 -7.83 30.54 18.33
CA ALA A 473 -7.34 29.79 17.17
C ALA A 473 -8.42 29.55 16.11
N ILE A 474 -9.68 29.37 16.53
CA ILE A 474 -10.83 29.26 15.60
C ILE A 474 -11.04 30.58 14.85
N ILE A 475 -10.84 31.73 15.48
CA ILE A 475 -10.99 33.05 14.83
C ILE A 475 -9.84 33.30 13.83
N LEU A 476 -8.62 32.84 14.13
CA LEU A 476 -7.44 33.02 13.26
C LEU A 476 -7.43 32.08 12.04
N LEU A 477 -8.11 30.94 12.10
CA LEU A 477 -8.32 30.03 10.97
C LEU A 477 -9.38 30.52 9.95
N LEU A 478 -10.21 31.50 10.32
CA LEU A 478 -11.40 31.88 9.54
C LEU A 478 -11.22 33.11 8.62
N SER A 479 -10.08 33.81 8.63
CA SER A 479 -9.72 34.74 7.54
C SER A 479 -8.24 35.13 7.52
N PRO A 480 -7.52 34.98 6.39
CA PRO A 480 -6.15 35.50 6.25
C PRO A 480 -6.07 37.03 6.39
N LYS A 481 -7.18 37.73 6.14
CA LYS A 481 -7.27 39.20 6.23
C LYS A 481 -7.30 39.73 7.67
N ALA A 482 -7.73 38.93 8.65
CA ALA A 482 -7.67 39.33 10.06
C ALA A 482 -6.23 39.31 10.63
N PHE A 483 -5.38 38.41 10.12
CA PHE A 483 -3.97 38.34 10.52
C PHE A 483 -3.18 39.59 10.08
N LEU A 484 -3.46 40.13 8.89
CA LEU A 484 -2.87 41.39 8.40
C LEU A 484 -3.36 42.62 9.19
N ALA A 485 -4.62 42.64 9.64
CA ALA A 485 -5.15 43.70 10.50
C ALA A 485 -4.59 43.64 11.94
N PHE A 486 -4.28 42.44 12.44
CA PHE A 486 -3.67 42.25 13.76
C PHE A 486 -2.17 42.60 13.75
N ARG A 487 -1.45 42.27 12.67
CA ARG A 487 -0.02 42.61 12.50
C ARG A 487 0.23 44.13 12.37
N ASN A 488 -0.68 44.85 11.73
CA ASN A 488 -0.58 46.32 11.55
C ASN A 488 -0.93 47.14 12.81
N ASN A 489 -1.50 46.52 13.85
CA ASN A 489 -1.81 47.22 15.12
C ASN A 489 -0.72 47.05 16.21
N PHE A 490 0.26 46.17 16.00
CA PHE A 490 1.35 45.90 16.96
C PHE A 490 2.74 46.36 16.50
N ILE A 491 2.83 46.97 15.32
CA ILE A 491 4.04 47.62 14.82
C ILE A 491 3.62 49.05 14.47
N TYR A 492 4.17 50.02 15.20
CA TYR A 492 3.77 51.43 15.33
C TYR A 492 2.74 51.75 16.42
N ARG A 493 3.25 52.01 17.62
CA ARG A 493 3.17 53.34 18.28
C ARG A 493 4.25 53.43 19.37
N PRO A 494 4.76 54.64 19.63
CA PRO A 494 6.11 54.91 20.19
C PRO A 494 6.33 54.40 21.61
#